data_AF-A0A2E9VIV9-F1
#
_entry.id   AF-A0A2E9VIV9-F1
#
_cell.length_a   1.000
_cell.length_b   1.000
_cell.length_c   1.000
_cell.angle_alpha   90.00
_cell.angle_beta   90.00
_cell.angle_gamma   90.00
#
_symmetry.space_group_name_H-M   'P 1'
#
loop_
_entity.id
_entity.type
_entity.pdbx_description
1 polymer ?
#
loop_
_entity_poly.entity_id
_entity_poly.type
_entity_poly.pdbx_seq_one_letter_code
_entity_poly.pdbx_strand_id
1 'polypeptide(L)'
;MIEYLLTNHEREYFGLHPIDVRWEQVRLKDLLLFFDGDVIRKVICYEHGKQYGYSEFDYDLGTQERQKLLPASARGKPQPLTPSNILKRKPLGFSLICYFGWKGKSFNYQHLYVTNNTTDESVIALHDHGINSFERFNSWVEEYIESCPSDYLEQIDELREKKPVRIRYQPGDIFEIPFSDSSVGYGRILLDIFRLRRTGIFSQNPHCGLGGSILGSGLLVVLYKYAGSSITAEDIARLPTLGTMLMMHDDIYRGRFQIIGNWPVSITDLDFPEGVISWQPGDGTTEYYFYKGGMTAPLSMSSTEYDEAPKVGCTFSLVPDWIQDASNEDPVAMSRLFHDLRFSKQRADILQRCGLKKTMSYTEMVAIKGGITPDEFINDIM
;
A
#
# COMPACT_ATOMS: atom_id res chain seq x y z
N MET A 1 -35.33 8.18 -13.71
CA MET A 1 -34.16 8.91 -13.19
C MET A 1 -33.13 8.88 -14.30
N ILE A 2 -32.63 10.03 -14.76
CA ILE A 2 -31.53 10.05 -15.74
C ILE A 2 -30.28 9.63 -14.96
N GLU A 3 -29.62 8.56 -15.40
CA GLU A 3 -28.38 8.09 -14.79
C GLU A 3 -27.23 8.98 -15.26
N TYR A 4 -26.40 9.45 -14.34
CA TYR A 4 -25.23 10.27 -14.69
C TYR A 4 -24.21 9.44 -15.47
N LEU A 5 -23.80 9.90 -16.64
CA LEU A 5 -22.81 9.23 -17.48
C LEU A 5 -21.81 10.26 -17.97
N LEU A 6 -20.52 9.91 -17.90
CA LEU A 6 -19.52 10.65 -18.65
C LEU A 6 -19.81 10.58 -20.15
N THR A 7 -19.44 11.61 -20.89
CA THR A 7 -19.38 11.56 -22.36
C THR A 7 -18.17 10.75 -22.82
N ASN A 8 -18.17 10.31 -24.09
CA ASN A 8 -16.98 9.62 -24.63
C ASN A 8 -15.76 10.55 -24.69
N HIS A 9 -15.97 11.85 -24.87
CA HIS A 9 -14.89 12.83 -24.82
C HIS A 9 -14.28 12.93 -23.41
N GLU A 10 -15.12 13.02 -22.37
CA GLU A 10 -14.63 13.06 -20.98
C GLU A 10 -13.87 11.77 -20.60
N ARG A 11 -14.32 10.60 -21.08
CA ARG A 11 -13.66 9.32 -20.83
C ARG A 11 -12.20 9.30 -21.31
N GLU A 12 -11.90 9.95 -22.43
CA GLU A 12 -10.54 10.03 -22.99
C GLU A 12 -9.57 10.64 -21.97
N TYR A 13 -9.99 11.71 -21.28
CA TYR A 13 -9.17 12.38 -20.27
C TYR A 13 -8.95 11.56 -19.00
N PHE A 14 -9.72 10.50 -18.78
CA PHE A 14 -9.53 9.58 -17.68
C PHE A 14 -8.91 8.24 -18.13
N GLY A 15 -8.48 8.15 -19.39
CA GLY A 15 -7.90 6.95 -19.98
C GLY A 15 -8.89 5.79 -20.17
N LEU A 16 -10.20 6.04 -19.99
CA LEU A 16 -11.28 5.06 -20.12
C LEU A 16 -11.65 4.86 -21.58
N HIS A 17 -12.00 3.64 -21.96
CA HIS A 17 -12.48 3.37 -23.33
C HIS A 17 -13.86 4.00 -23.56
N PRO A 18 -14.15 4.51 -24.77
CA PRO A 18 -15.47 5.01 -25.11
C PRO A 18 -16.53 3.90 -25.07
N ILE A 19 -17.78 4.29 -24.83
CA ILE A 19 -18.94 3.41 -24.98
C ILE A 19 -19.31 3.39 -26.46
N ASP A 20 -19.26 2.21 -27.07
CA ASP A 20 -19.73 2.01 -28.44
C ASP A 20 -21.27 2.06 -28.49
N VAL A 21 -21.82 2.78 -29.46
CA VAL A 21 -23.27 2.94 -29.65
C VAL A 21 -24.01 1.61 -29.88
N ARG A 22 -23.29 0.57 -30.29
CA ARG A 22 -23.83 -0.78 -30.52
C ARG A 22 -23.92 -1.60 -29.24
N TRP A 23 -23.27 -1.17 -28.15
CA TRP A 23 -23.31 -1.91 -26.89
C TRP A 23 -24.67 -1.77 -26.22
N GLU A 24 -25.15 -2.87 -25.68
CA GLU A 24 -26.42 -2.92 -24.97
C GLU A 24 -26.23 -2.54 -23.49
N GLN A 25 -27.00 -1.56 -23.04
CA GLN A 25 -27.02 -1.13 -21.65
C GLN A 25 -27.98 -1.98 -20.82
N VAL A 26 -27.48 -2.63 -19.77
CA VAL A 26 -28.26 -3.51 -18.88
C VAL A 26 -28.03 -3.11 -17.42
N ARG A 27 -29.11 -2.89 -16.67
CA ARG A 27 -29.05 -2.60 -15.23
C ARG A 27 -28.97 -3.91 -14.43
N LEU A 28 -27.97 -4.03 -13.56
CA LEU A 28 -27.84 -5.13 -12.60
C LEU A 28 -27.66 -4.56 -11.19
N LYS A 29 -28.77 -4.40 -10.46
CA LYS A 29 -28.81 -3.73 -9.14
C LYS A 29 -28.23 -2.30 -9.24
N ASP A 30 -27.08 -2.08 -8.58
CA ASP A 30 -26.38 -0.80 -8.50
C ASP A 30 -25.35 -0.61 -9.62
N LEU A 31 -25.23 -1.60 -10.51
CA LEU A 31 -24.37 -1.56 -11.68
C LEU A 31 -25.16 -1.25 -12.94
N LEU A 32 -24.52 -0.48 -13.81
CA LEU A 32 -24.86 -0.36 -15.22
C LEU A 32 -23.80 -1.09 -16.04
N LEU A 33 -24.23 -2.11 -16.78
CA LEU A 33 -23.37 -2.96 -17.61
C LEU A 33 -23.54 -2.58 -19.07
N PHE A 34 -22.44 -2.55 -19.82
CA PHE A 34 -22.46 -2.39 -21.28
C PHE A 34 -21.97 -3.68 -21.94
N PHE A 35 -22.86 -4.31 -22.71
CA PHE A 35 -22.64 -5.59 -23.37
C PHE A 35 -22.33 -5.44 -24.85
N ASP A 36 -21.30 -6.13 -25.30
CA ASP A 36 -21.00 -6.43 -26.70
C ASP A 36 -21.30 -7.91 -26.94
N GLY A 37 -22.53 -8.21 -27.39
CA GLY A 37 -23.02 -9.59 -27.41
C GLY A 37 -23.08 -10.18 -25.99
N ASP A 38 -22.32 -11.24 -25.73
CA ASP A 38 -22.23 -11.91 -24.42
C ASP A 38 -21.04 -11.45 -23.57
N VAL A 39 -20.36 -10.37 -23.97
CA VAL A 39 -19.17 -9.83 -23.28
C VAL A 39 -19.51 -8.52 -22.60
N ILE A 40 -19.21 -8.40 -21.31
CA ILE A 40 -19.28 -7.10 -20.61
C ILE A 40 -17.99 -6.33 -20.92
N ARG A 41 -18.16 -5.17 -21.57
CA ARG A 41 -17.06 -4.27 -21.96
C ARG A 41 -16.81 -3.15 -20.97
N LYS A 42 -17.87 -2.70 -20.29
CA LYS A 42 -17.79 -1.62 -19.31
C LYS A 42 -18.80 -1.80 -18.20
N VAL A 43 -18.42 -1.35 -17.02
CA VAL A 43 -19.26 -1.34 -15.83
C VAL A 43 -19.19 0.04 -15.19
N ILE A 44 -20.35 0.64 -14.94
CA ILE A 44 -20.48 1.83 -14.11
C ILE A 44 -21.17 1.40 -12.81
N CYS A 45 -20.63 1.85 -11.69
CA CYS A 45 -21.10 1.56 -10.34
C CYS A 45 -21.39 2.87 -9.62
N TYR A 46 -22.61 3.03 -9.12
CA TYR A 46 -23.00 4.23 -8.37
C TYR A 46 -22.99 4.02 -6.85
N GLU A 47 -23.02 2.75 -6.43
CA GLU A 47 -23.00 2.35 -5.04
C GLU A 47 -22.25 1.03 -4.88
N HIS A 48 -21.23 1.03 -4.01
CA HIS A 48 -20.50 -0.18 -3.65
C HIS A 48 -20.56 -0.37 -2.13
N GLY A 49 -21.41 -1.30 -1.67
CA GLY A 49 -21.64 -1.52 -0.25
C GLY A 49 -22.40 -0.36 0.39
N LYS A 50 -21.72 0.49 1.18
CA LYS A 50 -22.29 1.69 1.81
C LYS A 50 -21.69 3.00 1.28
N GLN A 51 -20.77 2.90 0.32
CA GLN A 51 -20.14 4.02 -0.35
C GLN A 51 -20.99 4.41 -1.57
N TYR A 52 -21.30 5.70 -1.70
CA TYR A 52 -22.03 6.24 -2.84
C TYR A 52 -21.14 7.19 -3.63
N GLY A 53 -21.30 7.19 -4.95
CA GLY A 53 -20.46 7.98 -5.84
C GLY A 53 -20.56 7.56 -7.29
N TYR A 54 -19.46 7.68 -8.01
CA TYR A 54 -19.31 7.26 -9.39
C TYR A 54 -18.07 6.39 -9.51
N SER A 55 -18.17 5.21 -10.12
CA SER A 55 -17.00 4.44 -10.50
C SER A 55 -17.20 3.82 -11.87
N GLU A 56 -16.21 3.92 -12.72
CA GLU A 56 -16.25 3.38 -14.08
C GLU A 56 -15.02 2.50 -14.34
N PHE A 57 -15.28 1.33 -14.92
CA PHE A 57 -14.31 0.26 -15.13
C PHE A 57 -14.43 -0.33 -16.53
N ASP A 58 -13.30 -0.49 -17.21
CA ASP A 58 -13.21 -1.24 -18.46
C ASP A 58 -12.96 -2.72 -18.21
N TYR A 59 -13.59 -3.55 -19.04
CA TYR A 59 -13.59 -5.00 -18.88
C TYR A 59 -13.59 -5.74 -20.21
N ASP A 60 -13.21 -7.01 -20.16
CA ASP A 60 -13.43 -7.98 -21.23
C ASP A 60 -13.91 -9.27 -20.57
N LEU A 61 -15.16 -9.24 -20.08
CA LEU A 61 -15.71 -10.32 -19.28
C LEU A 61 -16.75 -11.10 -20.08
N GLY A 62 -16.33 -12.24 -20.61
CA GLY A 62 -17.24 -13.18 -21.25
C GLY A 62 -18.27 -13.73 -20.26
N THR A 63 -19.49 -13.92 -20.74
CA THR A 63 -20.59 -14.53 -20.00
C THR A 63 -21.11 -15.77 -20.72
N GLN A 64 -21.77 -16.65 -19.97
CA GLN A 64 -22.58 -17.73 -20.52
C GLN A 64 -24.04 -17.31 -20.40
N GLU A 65 -24.66 -17.01 -21.54
CA GLU A 65 -26.07 -16.60 -21.66
C GLU A 65 -26.42 -15.41 -20.75
N ARG A 66 -25.43 -14.54 -20.46
CA ARG A 66 -25.55 -13.39 -19.53
C ARG A 66 -26.07 -13.73 -18.13
N GLN A 67 -26.01 -14.99 -17.72
CA GLN A 67 -26.41 -15.44 -16.38
C GLN A 67 -25.21 -15.82 -15.51
N LYS A 68 -24.12 -16.23 -16.15
CA LYS A 68 -22.88 -16.63 -15.48
C LYS A 68 -21.68 -15.92 -16.07
N LEU A 69 -20.80 -15.44 -15.20
CA LEU A 69 -19.50 -14.93 -15.56
C LEU A 69 -18.56 -16.10 -15.87
N LEU A 70 -17.91 -16.08 -17.02
CA LEU A 70 -16.89 -17.06 -17.36
C LEU A 70 -15.64 -16.86 -16.46
N PRO A 71 -14.90 -17.95 -16.20
CA PRO A 71 -13.65 -17.86 -15.44
C PRO A 71 -12.56 -17.17 -16.27
N ALA A 72 -11.70 -16.38 -15.62
CA ALA A 72 -10.54 -15.75 -16.26
C ALA A 72 -9.44 -16.73 -16.69
N SER A 73 -9.51 -18.00 -16.27
CA SER A 73 -8.57 -19.05 -16.67
C SER A 73 -9.31 -20.35 -16.97
N ALA A 74 -8.70 -21.21 -17.79
CA ALA A 74 -9.28 -22.49 -18.20
C ALA A 74 -9.59 -23.45 -17.04
N ARG A 75 -8.99 -23.25 -15.86
CA ARG A 75 -9.20 -24.08 -14.67
C ARG A 75 -10.32 -23.58 -13.74
N GLY A 76 -10.84 -22.38 -13.97
CA GLY A 76 -11.89 -21.81 -13.13
C GLY A 76 -13.27 -22.38 -13.45
N LYS A 77 -14.20 -22.23 -12.52
CA LYS A 77 -15.62 -22.54 -12.75
C LYS A 77 -16.40 -21.26 -13.06
N PRO A 78 -17.40 -21.30 -13.94
CA PRO A 78 -18.33 -20.19 -14.13
C PRO A 78 -18.98 -19.81 -12.79
N GLN A 79 -19.14 -18.51 -12.57
CA GLN A 79 -19.78 -17.98 -11.36
C GLN A 79 -21.09 -17.26 -11.71
N PRO A 80 -22.08 -17.19 -10.81
CA PRO A 80 -23.29 -16.40 -11.06
C PRO A 80 -22.94 -14.95 -11.40
N LEU A 81 -23.67 -14.34 -12.34
CA LEU A 81 -23.48 -12.94 -12.69
C LEU A 81 -24.06 -12.05 -11.56
N THR A 82 -23.19 -11.59 -10.68
CA THR A 82 -23.55 -10.71 -9.55
C THR A 82 -22.57 -9.54 -9.46
N PRO A 83 -22.96 -8.40 -8.89
CA PRO A 83 -22.06 -7.26 -8.73
C PRO A 83 -20.74 -7.64 -8.04
N SER A 84 -20.78 -8.43 -6.98
CA SER A 84 -19.58 -8.87 -6.26
C SER A 84 -18.65 -9.75 -7.11
N ASN A 85 -19.20 -10.61 -7.97
CA ASN A 85 -18.36 -11.45 -8.85
C ASN A 85 -17.75 -10.64 -10.01
N ILE A 86 -18.45 -9.62 -10.51
CA ILE A 86 -17.96 -8.71 -11.54
C ILE A 86 -16.84 -7.83 -10.97
N LEU A 87 -17.10 -7.10 -9.88
CA LEU A 87 -16.14 -6.15 -9.28
C LEU A 87 -14.92 -6.82 -8.63
N LYS A 88 -14.95 -8.14 -8.43
CA LYS A 88 -13.77 -8.92 -8.02
C LYS A 88 -12.77 -9.13 -9.18
N ARG A 89 -13.19 -8.94 -10.42
CA ARG A 89 -12.31 -9.03 -11.59
C ARG A 89 -11.44 -7.78 -11.64
N LYS A 90 -10.17 -7.97 -12.01
CA LYS A 90 -9.27 -6.86 -12.25
C LYS A 90 -9.75 -6.11 -13.51
N PRO A 91 -10.03 -4.80 -13.44
CA PRO A 91 -10.36 -4.01 -14.62
C PRO A 91 -9.17 -3.90 -15.58
N LEU A 92 -9.47 -3.58 -16.84
CA LEU A 92 -8.51 -3.27 -17.89
C LEU A 92 -8.15 -1.77 -17.84
N GLY A 93 -7.02 -1.40 -18.46
CA GLY A 93 -6.66 0.01 -18.68
C GLY A 93 -6.75 0.84 -17.41
N PHE A 94 -7.57 1.88 -17.42
CA PHE A 94 -7.79 2.76 -16.28
C PHE A 94 -9.08 2.46 -15.52
N SER A 95 -9.09 2.81 -14.24
CA SER A 95 -10.31 2.86 -13.41
C SER A 95 -10.49 4.29 -12.92
N LEU A 96 -11.72 4.79 -12.97
CA LEU A 96 -12.10 6.05 -12.33
C LEU A 96 -13.00 5.74 -11.14
N ILE A 97 -12.67 6.28 -9.98
CA ILE A 97 -13.42 6.08 -8.74
C ILE A 97 -13.55 7.43 -8.04
N CYS A 98 -14.77 7.94 -7.92
CA CYS A 98 -15.13 9.11 -7.12
C CYS A 98 -16.12 8.70 -6.03
N TYR A 99 -15.72 8.81 -4.77
CA TYR A 99 -16.60 8.61 -3.62
C TYR A 99 -17.08 9.95 -3.08
N PHE A 100 -18.39 10.13 -3.03
CA PHE A 100 -19.02 11.32 -2.46
C PHE A 100 -19.18 11.23 -0.94
N GLY A 101 -19.10 10.01 -0.39
CA GLY A 101 -19.15 9.75 1.05
C GLY A 101 -19.70 8.37 1.40
N TRP A 102 -20.02 8.19 2.69
CA TRP A 102 -20.55 6.94 3.24
C TRP A 102 -21.92 7.18 3.88
N LYS A 103 -22.93 6.37 3.50
CA LYS A 103 -24.29 6.49 4.08
C LYS A 103 -24.26 6.28 5.60
N GLY A 104 -24.56 7.33 6.36
CA GLY A 104 -24.65 7.30 7.83
C GLY A 104 -23.36 7.65 8.58
N LYS A 105 -22.33 8.21 7.92
CA LYS A 105 -21.13 8.78 8.57
C LYS A 105 -20.89 10.22 8.09
N SER A 106 -20.13 11.00 8.86
CA SER A 106 -19.77 12.38 8.47
C SER A 106 -18.92 12.40 7.19
N PHE A 107 -19.05 13.45 6.39
CA PHE A 107 -18.56 13.64 5.02
C PHE A 107 -17.02 13.58 4.80
N ASN A 108 -16.22 13.25 5.82
CA ASN A 108 -14.74 13.29 5.81
C ASN A 108 -14.10 12.03 5.22
N TYR A 109 -14.69 11.45 4.17
CA TYR A 109 -14.15 10.27 3.50
C TYR A 109 -14.49 10.33 2.01
N GLN A 110 -14.00 11.38 1.36
CA GLN A 110 -14.14 11.62 -0.07
C GLN A 110 -12.83 11.31 -0.76
N HIS A 111 -12.89 10.51 -1.82
CA HIS A 111 -11.71 10.20 -2.61
C HIS A 111 -12.03 10.17 -4.09
N LEU A 112 -11.11 10.68 -4.89
CA LEU A 112 -11.13 10.60 -6.33
C LEU A 112 -9.82 9.99 -6.80
N TYR A 113 -9.91 8.86 -7.50
CA TYR A 113 -8.77 8.17 -8.09
C TYR A 113 -8.99 7.91 -9.57
N VAL A 114 -7.94 8.16 -10.37
CA VAL A 114 -7.79 7.61 -11.71
C VAL A 114 -6.51 6.80 -11.72
N THR A 115 -6.65 5.49 -11.84
CA THR A 115 -5.53 4.56 -11.70
C THR A 115 -5.41 3.69 -12.93
N ASN A 116 -4.20 3.61 -13.49
CA ASN A 116 -3.86 2.60 -14.49
C ASN A 116 -3.76 1.24 -13.79
N ASN A 117 -4.71 0.35 -14.07
CA ASN A 117 -4.79 -0.96 -13.44
C ASN A 117 -3.62 -1.88 -13.83
N THR A 118 -2.94 -1.63 -14.96
CA THR A 118 -1.81 -2.45 -15.41
C THR A 118 -0.57 -2.16 -14.57
N THR A 119 -0.22 -0.89 -14.40
CA THR A 119 0.98 -0.44 -13.68
C THR A 119 0.73 -0.15 -12.20
N ASP A 120 -0.52 0.09 -11.83
CA ASP A 120 -0.97 0.56 -10.50
C ASP A 120 -0.45 1.97 -10.19
N GLU A 121 -0.35 2.80 -11.23
CA GLU A 121 0.01 4.21 -11.16
C GLU A 121 -1.27 5.06 -11.19
N SER A 122 -1.40 5.99 -10.24
CA SER A 122 -2.51 6.94 -10.18
C SER A 122 -2.12 8.24 -10.86
N VAL A 123 -2.90 8.66 -11.85
CA VAL A 123 -2.78 9.97 -12.52
C VAL A 123 -3.50 11.04 -11.72
N ILE A 124 -4.59 10.63 -11.05
CA ILE A 124 -5.36 11.49 -10.14
C ILE A 124 -5.49 10.75 -8.81
N ALA A 125 -5.17 11.43 -7.71
CA ALA A 125 -5.35 10.93 -6.35
C ALA A 125 -5.70 12.10 -5.42
N LEU A 126 -6.99 12.41 -5.30
CA LEU A 126 -7.48 13.48 -4.44
C LEU A 126 -8.20 12.89 -3.21
N HIS A 127 -7.99 13.54 -2.07
CA HIS A 127 -8.63 13.21 -0.80
C HIS A 127 -9.34 14.45 -0.26
N ASP A 128 -10.51 14.27 0.37
CA ASP A 128 -11.29 15.35 1.01
C ASP A 128 -11.57 16.55 0.09
N HIS A 129 -11.76 16.27 -1.21
CA HIS A 129 -11.85 17.24 -2.30
C HIS A 129 -13.16 18.06 -2.35
N GLY A 130 -14.16 17.75 -1.53
CA GLY A 130 -15.45 18.47 -1.48
C GLY A 130 -16.46 18.09 -2.59
N ILE A 131 -16.15 17.10 -3.43
CA ILE A 131 -17.08 16.58 -4.45
C ILE A 131 -18.00 15.57 -3.76
N ASN A 132 -19.25 15.96 -3.57
CA ASN A 132 -20.23 15.20 -2.79
C ASN A 132 -21.55 14.96 -3.53
N SER A 133 -21.62 15.31 -4.81
CA SER A 133 -22.78 15.15 -5.68
C SER A 133 -22.35 14.99 -7.13
N PHE A 134 -23.23 14.45 -7.98
CA PHE A 134 -22.98 14.34 -9.42
C PHE A 134 -22.85 15.70 -10.11
N GLU A 135 -23.59 16.72 -9.66
CA GLU A 135 -23.47 18.08 -10.19
C GLU A 135 -22.08 18.65 -9.95
N ARG A 136 -21.57 18.53 -8.71
CA ARG A 136 -20.19 18.95 -8.40
C ARG A 136 -19.15 18.12 -9.12
N PHE A 137 -19.41 16.82 -9.29
CA PHE A 137 -18.51 15.96 -10.05
C PHE A 137 -18.44 16.39 -11.51
N ASN A 138 -19.58 16.73 -12.12
CA ASN A 138 -19.63 17.24 -13.48
C ASN A 138 -18.84 18.54 -13.65
N SER A 139 -19.07 19.53 -12.77
CA SER A 139 -18.31 20.78 -12.81
C SER A 139 -16.81 20.54 -12.64
N TRP A 140 -16.42 19.64 -11.73
CA TRP A 140 -15.02 19.28 -11.53
C TRP A 140 -14.42 18.60 -12.77
N VAL A 141 -15.16 17.73 -13.46
CA VAL A 141 -14.71 17.09 -14.70
C VAL A 141 -14.45 18.13 -15.79
N GLU A 142 -15.38 19.08 -15.97
CA GLU A 142 -15.23 20.19 -16.93
C GLU A 142 -13.99 21.04 -16.61
N GLU A 143 -13.84 21.48 -15.36
CA GLU A 143 -12.69 22.25 -14.89
C GLU A 143 -11.37 21.47 -15.05
N TYR A 144 -11.37 20.17 -14.75
CA TYR A 144 -10.19 19.31 -14.88
C TYR A 144 -9.74 19.24 -16.35
N ILE A 145 -10.68 18.97 -17.27
CA ILE A 145 -10.40 18.88 -18.70
C ILE A 145 -9.84 20.20 -19.23
N GLU A 146 -10.43 21.33 -18.85
CA GLU A 146 -9.94 22.66 -19.25
C GLU A 146 -8.54 22.97 -18.69
N SER A 147 -8.20 22.42 -17.52
CA SER A 147 -6.91 22.62 -16.87
C SER A 147 -5.78 21.73 -17.42
N CYS A 148 -6.12 20.69 -18.19
CA CYS A 148 -5.14 19.74 -18.73
C CYS A 148 -4.22 20.43 -19.76
N PRO A 149 -2.91 20.13 -19.74
CA PRO A 149 -1.99 20.66 -20.75
C PRO A 149 -2.28 20.06 -22.13
N SER A 150 -1.77 20.70 -23.19
CA SER A 150 -2.08 20.32 -24.58
C SER A 150 -1.59 18.92 -24.98
N ASP A 151 -0.59 18.39 -24.28
CA ASP A 151 0.00 17.06 -24.46
C ASP A 151 -0.60 16.01 -23.51
N TYR A 152 -1.61 16.36 -22.70
CA TYR A 152 -2.16 15.47 -21.68
C TYR A 152 -2.67 14.13 -22.23
N LEU A 153 -3.37 14.14 -23.37
CA LEU A 153 -3.87 12.90 -23.97
C LEU A 153 -2.74 12.00 -24.48
N GLU A 154 -1.62 12.58 -24.94
CA GLU A 154 -0.42 11.82 -25.31
C GLU A 154 0.17 11.12 -24.08
N GLN A 155 0.25 11.82 -22.94
CA GLN A 155 0.70 11.22 -21.67
C GLN A 155 -0.22 10.08 -21.21
N ILE A 156 -1.54 10.21 -21.37
CA ILE A 156 -2.50 9.14 -21.07
C ILE A 156 -2.29 7.92 -21.98
N ASP A 157 -2.03 8.14 -23.28
CA ASP A 157 -1.75 7.06 -24.22
C ASP A 157 -0.41 6.36 -23.91
N GLU A 158 0.64 7.11 -23.57
CA GLU A 158 1.93 6.54 -23.11
C GLU A 158 1.75 5.65 -21.87
N LEU A 159 0.97 6.13 -20.89
CA LEU A 159 0.65 5.33 -19.70
C LEU A 159 -0.16 4.08 -20.05
N ARG A 160 -1.07 4.15 -21.04
CA ARG A 160 -1.86 2.99 -21.50
C ARG A 160 -0.96 1.90 -22.09
N GLU A 161 0.07 2.28 -22.84
CA GLU A 161 1.00 1.35 -23.48
C GLU A 161 2.07 0.80 -22.52
N LYS A 162 2.23 1.43 -21.34
CA LYS A 162 3.22 1.04 -20.34
C LYS A 162 3.01 -0.39 -19.86
N LYS A 163 4.06 -1.20 -20.00
CA LYS A 163 4.05 -2.60 -19.59
C LYS A 163 4.29 -2.72 -18.09
N PRO A 164 3.67 -3.72 -17.42
CA PRO A 164 3.94 -3.96 -16.01
C PRO A 164 5.40 -4.41 -15.85
N VAL A 165 6.15 -3.69 -15.02
CA VAL A 165 7.50 -4.07 -14.62
C VAL A 165 7.40 -4.95 -13.38
N ARG A 166 8.21 -6.01 -13.36
CA ARG A 166 8.32 -6.93 -12.22
C ARG A 166 9.79 -7.20 -11.92
N ILE A 167 10.28 -6.57 -10.87
CA ILE A 167 11.65 -6.73 -10.41
C ILE A 167 11.73 -7.88 -9.41
N ARG A 168 12.70 -8.76 -9.62
CA ARG A 168 13.08 -9.75 -8.60
C ARG A 168 13.97 -9.04 -7.59
N TYR A 169 13.69 -9.28 -6.32
CA TYR A 169 14.46 -8.73 -5.22
C TYR A 169 14.77 -9.83 -4.20
N GLN A 170 15.77 -9.57 -3.37
CA GLN A 170 16.25 -10.41 -2.29
C GLN A 170 16.84 -9.57 -1.15
N PRO A 171 16.94 -10.13 0.07
CA PRO A 171 17.72 -9.51 1.14
C PRO A 171 19.13 -9.15 0.68
N GLY A 172 19.57 -7.97 1.12
CA GLY A 172 20.83 -7.36 0.73
C GLY A 172 20.74 -6.39 -0.45
N ASP A 173 19.68 -6.47 -1.26
CA ASP A 173 19.53 -5.54 -2.39
C ASP A 173 19.43 -4.10 -1.91
N ILE A 174 20.22 -3.24 -2.54
CA ILE A 174 20.25 -1.79 -2.35
C ILE A 174 19.36 -1.19 -3.42
N PHE A 175 18.44 -0.32 -3.02
CA PHE A 175 17.54 0.36 -3.93
C PHE A 175 17.70 1.88 -3.83
N GLU A 176 17.54 2.54 -4.96
CA GLU A 176 17.55 3.99 -5.10
C GLU A 176 16.13 4.54 -5.05
N ILE A 177 15.95 5.64 -4.31
CA ILE A 177 14.68 6.33 -4.10
C ILE A 177 14.78 7.68 -4.80
N PRO A 178 14.07 7.91 -5.92
CA PRO A 178 14.13 9.18 -6.63
C PRO A 178 13.39 10.27 -5.83
N PHE A 179 14.05 11.39 -5.56
CA PHE A 179 13.42 12.61 -5.01
C PHE A 179 13.15 13.63 -6.11
N SER A 180 14.05 13.73 -7.10
CA SER A 180 13.93 14.58 -8.30
C SER A 180 14.88 14.08 -9.38
N ASP A 181 14.91 14.74 -10.54
CA ASP A 181 15.81 14.42 -11.66
C ASP A 181 17.31 14.43 -11.30
N SER A 182 17.69 15.08 -10.19
CA SER A 182 19.09 15.23 -9.77
C SER A 182 19.37 14.83 -8.33
N SER A 183 18.36 14.37 -7.58
CA SER A 183 18.49 14.01 -6.18
C SER A 183 17.80 12.69 -5.88
N VAL A 184 18.51 11.85 -5.14
CA VAL A 184 18.09 10.52 -4.75
C VAL A 184 18.42 10.25 -3.28
N GLY A 185 17.77 9.23 -2.72
CA GLY A 185 18.14 8.58 -1.47
C GLY A 185 18.30 7.08 -1.67
N TYR A 186 18.64 6.37 -0.59
CA TYR A 186 18.92 4.94 -0.66
C TYR A 186 18.28 4.15 0.47
N GLY A 187 17.92 2.91 0.16
CA GLY A 187 17.58 1.91 1.16
C GLY A 187 18.19 0.56 0.83
N ARG A 188 18.15 -0.36 1.79
CA ARG A 188 18.58 -1.75 1.62
C ARG A 188 17.56 -2.69 2.22
N ILE A 189 17.23 -3.76 1.49
CA ILE A 189 16.35 -4.82 1.97
C ILE A 189 17.10 -5.66 3.01
N LEU A 190 16.58 -5.74 4.22
CA LEU A 190 17.14 -6.59 5.28
C LEU A 190 16.46 -7.95 5.34
N LEU A 191 15.13 -8.01 5.26
CA LEU A 191 14.37 -9.26 5.31
C LEU A 191 13.15 -9.21 4.37
N ASP A 192 12.82 -10.35 3.76
CA ASP A 192 11.53 -10.57 3.09
C ASP A 192 10.59 -11.31 4.08
N ILE A 193 9.77 -10.54 4.79
CA ILE A 193 8.90 -11.09 5.85
C ILE A 193 7.83 -12.02 5.26
N PHE A 194 7.37 -11.71 4.04
CA PHE A 194 6.40 -12.55 3.34
C PHE A 194 6.95 -13.94 3.03
N ARG A 195 8.21 -14.04 2.61
CA ARG A 195 8.89 -15.34 2.44
C ARG A 195 9.10 -16.04 3.77
N LEU A 196 9.59 -15.33 4.80
CA LEU A 196 9.79 -15.89 6.14
C LEU A 196 8.50 -16.48 6.73
N ARG A 197 7.36 -15.82 6.54
CA ARG A 197 6.07 -16.35 7.03
C ARG A 197 5.75 -17.74 6.47
N ARG A 198 6.23 -18.06 5.27
CA ARG A 198 6.00 -19.36 4.64
C ARG A 198 6.91 -20.47 5.16
N THR A 199 7.99 -20.15 5.87
CA THR A 199 8.85 -21.15 6.54
C THR A 199 8.21 -21.68 7.82
N GLY A 200 7.25 -20.93 8.38
CA GLY A 200 6.58 -21.26 9.63
C GLY A 200 7.32 -20.76 10.87
N ILE A 201 8.37 -19.94 10.72
CA ILE A 201 9.18 -19.39 11.83
C ILE A 201 8.33 -18.68 12.92
N PHE A 202 7.23 -18.05 12.53
CA PHE A 202 6.33 -17.34 13.46
C PHE A 202 5.35 -18.27 14.19
N SER A 203 5.26 -19.56 13.84
CA SER A 203 4.22 -20.46 14.38
C SER A 203 4.33 -20.70 15.87
N GLN A 204 5.54 -20.60 16.43
CA GLN A 204 5.79 -20.77 17.88
C GLN A 204 5.68 -19.46 18.66
N ASN A 205 5.53 -18.32 17.98
CA ASN A 205 5.45 -16.98 18.58
C ASN A 205 4.17 -16.27 18.12
N PRO A 206 2.99 -16.67 18.63
CA PRO A 206 1.70 -16.17 18.13
C PRO A 206 1.49 -14.66 18.34
N HIS A 207 2.22 -14.05 19.28
CA HIS A 207 2.21 -12.60 19.53
C HIS A 207 3.22 -11.83 18.66
N CYS A 208 4.04 -12.53 17.85
CA CYS A 208 4.96 -11.87 16.93
C CYS A 208 4.17 -11.21 15.79
N GLY A 209 4.07 -9.88 15.86
CA GLY A 209 3.38 -9.05 14.87
C GLY A 209 3.82 -9.27 13.42
N LEU A 210 5.07 -9.68 13.17
CA LEU A 210 5.57 -10.04 11.84
C LEU A 210 4.80 -11.21 11.20
N GLY A 211 4.14 -12.06 11.99
CA GLY A 211 3.29 -13.15 11.49
C GLY A 211 1.88 -12.71 11.02
N GLY A 212 1.50 -11.45 11.28
CA GLY A 212 0.18 -10.90 10.93
C GLY A 212 -0.03 -10.66 9.43
N SER A 213 -1.28 -10.42 9.00
CA SER A 213 -1.62 -10.23 7.58
C SER A 213 -1.01 -8.97 6.95
N ILE A 214 -0.91 -7.88 7.71
CA ILE A 214 -0.38 -6.59 7.22
C ILE A 214 1.15 -6.58 7.29
N LEU A 215 1.73 -6.76 8.47
CA LEU A 215 3.19 -6.75 8.65
C LEU A 215 3.89 -7.93 7.94
N GLY A 216 3.24 -9.10 7.91
CA GLY A 216 3.76 -10.32 7.28
C GLY A 216 3.68 -10.34 5.75
N SER A 217 3.32 -9.22 5.13
CA SER A 217 3.30 -9.06 3.67
C SER A 217 4.36 -8.09 3.15
N GLY A 218 5.21 -7.56 4.05
CA GLY A 218 6.20 -6.53 3.72
C GLY A 218 7.65 -6.99 3.71
N LEU A 219 8.52 -6.01 3.52
CA LEU A 219 9.97 -6.06 3.62
C LEU A 219 10.39 -5.30 4.88
N LEU A 220 11.37 -5.82 5.61
CA LEU A 220 12.16 -5.00 6.51
C LEU A 220 13.25 -4.33 5.67
N VAL A 221 13.30 -3.00 5.70
CA VAL A 221 14.33 -2.21 5.01
C VAL A 221 15.06 -1.31 6.00
N VAL A 222 16.29 -0.95 5.68
CA VAL A 222 17.00 0.17 6.31
C VAL A 222 17.08 1.32 5.32
N LEU A 223 16.83 2.54 5.78
CA LEU A 223 16.98 3.76 4.99
C LEU A 223 18.29 4.46 5.37
N TYR A 224 19.04 4.93 4.38
CA TYR A 224 20.25 5.70 4.58
C TYR A 224 19.92 7.19 4.69
N LYS A 225 20.66 7.90 5.54
CA LYS A 225 20.54 9.35 5.73
C LYS A 225 21.32 10.06 4.64
N TYR A 226 20.70 10.18 3.47
CA TYR A 226 21.30 10.78 2.29
C TYR A 226 20.24 11.35 1.36
N ALA A 227 20.48 12.57 0.90
CA ALA A 227 19.75 13.21 -0.18
C ALA A 227 20.75 13.98 -1.04
N GLY A 228 20.94 13.55 -2.28
CA GLY A 228 21.90 14.18 -3.18
C GLY A 228 21.99 13.47 -4.52
N SER A 229 22.98 13.83 -5.33
CA SER A 229 23.25 13.16 -6.61
C SER A 229 23.58 11.68 -6.42
N SER A 230 23.33 10.84 -7.42
CA SER A 230 23.66 9.42 -7.29
C SER A 230 25.15 9.17 -6.98
N ILE A 231 25.42 8.26 -6.06
CA ILE A 231 26.76 7.84 -5.62
C ILE A 231 26.96 6.34 -5.82
N THR A 232 28.21 5.86 -5.69
CA THR A 232 28.49 4.43 -5.87
C THR A 232 28.01 3.61 -4.67
N ALA A 233 27.83 2.30 -4.89
CA ALA A 233 27.52 1.38 -3.81
C ALA A 233 28.54 1.52 -2.66
N GLU A 234 29.84 1.50 -2.94
CA GLU A 234 30.88 1.57 -1.91
C GLU A 234 30.75 2.80 -0.99
N ASP A 235 30.31 3.94 -1.54
CA ASP A 235 30.07 5.15 -0.77
C ASP A 235 28.78 5.05 0.07
N ILE A 236 27.72 4.42 -0.48
CA ILE A 236 26.48 4.16 0.25
C ILE A 236 26.74 3.32 1.52
N ALA A 237 27.69 2.37 1.47
CA ALA A 237 28.01 1.49 2.60
C ALA A 237 28.54 2.24 3.83
N ARG A 238 29.02 3.47 3.64
CA ARG A 238 29.59 4.33 4.68
C ARG A 238 28.58 5.35 5.22
N LEU A 239 27.39 5.43 4.62
CA LEU A 239 26.38 6.37 5.05
C LEU A 239 25.78 5.99 6.41
N PRO A 240 25.49 6.98 7.27
CA PRO A 240 24.66 6.74 8.43
C PRO A 240 23.23 6.33 8.00
N THR A 241 22.53 5.61 8.86
CA THR A 241 21.15 5.17 8.61
C THR A 241 20.14 6.09 9.30
N LEU A 242 19.00 6.35 8.67
CA LEU A 242 17.84 6.96 9.33
C LEU A 242 17.16 5.99 10.31
N GLY A 243 17.19 4.70 9.97
CA GLY A 243 16.57 3.65 10.77
C GLY A 243 15.97 2.57 9.88
N THR A 244 15.46 1.53 10.54
CA THR A 244 14.76 0.42 9.87
C THR A 244 13.25 0.64 9.86
N MET A 245 12.56 0.14 8.84
CA MET A 245 11.10 0.19 8.77
C MET A 245 10.53 -0.99 8.00
N LEU A 246 9.22 -1.22 8.18
CA LEU A 246 8.46 -2.19 7.40
C LEU A 246 7.72 -1.48 6.27
N MET A 247 7.87 -1.97 5.05
CA MET A 247 7.15 -1.47 3.87
C MET A 247 6.58 -2.61 3.04
N MET A 248 5.48 -2.37 2.35
CA MET A 248 4.99 -3.30 1.32
C MET A 248 6.03 -3.39 0.19
N HIS A 249 6.16 -4.57 -0.41
CA HIS A 249 7.16 -4.80 -1.44
C HIS A 249 6.87 -4.11 -2.79
N ASP A 250 5.70 -3.50 -2.95
CA ASP A 250 5.18 -3.02 -4.23
C ASP A 250 6.11 -2.01 -4.92
N ASP A 251 6.70 -1.06 -4.19
CA ASP A 251 7.57 -0.05 -4.82
C ASP A 251 8.81 -0.67 -5.47
N ILE A 252 9.37 -1.71 -4.85
CA ILE A 252 10.52 -2.44 -5.42
C ILE A 252 10.03 -3.41 -6.48
N TYR A 253 9.03 -4.22 -6.17
CA TYR A 253 8.49 -5.26 -7.06
C TYR A 253 8.03 -4.67 -8.40
N ARG A 254 7.46 -3.46 -8.40
CA ARG A 254 6.97 -2.78 -9.61
C ARG A 254 8.02 -1.89 -10.28
N GLY A 255 9.24 -1.85 -9.74
CA GLY A 255 10.35 -1.09 -10.31
C GLY A 255 10.23 0.42 -10.13
N ARG A 256 9.46 0.91 -9.15
CA ARG A 256 9.47 2.34 -8.77
C ARG A 256 10.81 2.71 -8.13
N PHE A 257 11.36 1.80 -7.33
CA PHE A 257 12.72 1.91 -6.78
C PHE A 257 13.63 0.90 -7.44
N GLN A 258 14.65 1.40 -8.14
CA GLN A 258 15.59 0.58 -8.88
C GLN A 258 16.60 -0.07 -7.93
N ILE A 259 16.85 -1.37 -8.11
CA ILE A 259 17.95 -2.06 -7.42
C ILE A 259 19.26 -1.71 -8.13
N ILE A 260 20.23 -1.21 -7.37
CA ILE A 260 21.52 -0.71 -7.86
C ILE A 260 22.72 -1.51 -7.36
N GLY A 261 22.51 -2.47 -6.46
CA GLY A 261 23.56 -3.31 -5.92
C GLY A 261 23.02 -4.29 -4.89
N ASN A 262 23.91 -5.11 -4.33
CA ASN A 262 23.57 -6.07 -3.27
C ASN A 262 24.72 -6.20 -2.28
N TRP A 263 24.39 -6.17 -0.98
CA TRP A 263 25.30 -6.53 0.11
C TRP A 263 24.69 -7.57 1.02
N PRO A 264 25.44 -8.63 1.38
CA PRO A 264 24.98 -9.60 2.35
C PRO A 264 24.48 -8.94 3.64
N VAL A 265 23.35 -9.43 4.14
CA VAL A 265 22.80 -9.03 5.42
C VAL A 265 23.49 -9.84 6.51
N SER A 266 23.97 -9.15 7.54
CA SER A 266 24.57 -9.74 8.73
C SER A 266 23.62 -9.65 9.92
N ILE A 267 23.86 -10.47 10.95
CA ILE A 267 23.07 -10.43 12.20
C ILE A 267 23.07 -9.04 12.86
N THR A 268 24.15 -8.27 12.67
CA THR A 268 24.30 -6.93 13.24
C THR A 268 23.52 -5.86 12.47
N ASP A 269 23.09 -6.15 11.24
CA ASP A 269 22.23 -5.26 10.47
C ASP A 269 20.76 -5.29 10.94
N LEU A 270 20.36 -6.35 11.65
CA LEU A 270 18.97 -6.57 12.03
C LEU A 270 18.59 -5.77 13.28
N ASP A 271 17.93 -4.65 13.03
CA ASP A 271 17.14 -3.92 14.01
C ASP A 271 15.73 -3.70 13.50
N PHE A 272 14.75 -3.62 14.39
CA PHE A 272 13.34 -3.58 14.03
C PHE A 272 12.65 -2.33 14.60
N PRO A 273 11.58 -1.86 13.95
CA PRO A 273 10.71 -0.86 14.55
C PRO A 273 10.18 -1.29 15.91
N GLU A 274 10.05 -0.32 16.81
CA GLU A 274 9.52 -0.52 18.15
C GLU A 274 8.10 0.04 18.26
N GLY A 275 7.26 -0.60 19.06
CA GLY A 275 5.93 -0.09 19.35
C GLY A 275 5.18 -0.94 20.35
N VAL A 276 3.93 -0.58 20.58
CA VAL A 276 3.00 -1.37 21.38
C VAL A 276 1.98 -2.06 20.49
N ILE A 277 1.56 -3.25 20.91
CA ILE A 277 0.49 -4.01 20.28
C ILE A 277 -0.52 -4.47 21.34
N SER A 278 -1.78 -4.59 20.95
CA SER A 278 -2.83 -5.21 21.76
C SER A 278 -3.16 -6.61 21.25
N TRP A 279 -3.47 -7.53 22.15
CA TRP A 279 -3.97 -8.85 21.82
C TRP A 279 -5.26 -9.14 22.61
N GLN A 280 -6.20 -9.82 21.96
CA GLN A 280 -7.48 -10.19 22.54
C GLN A 280 -7.60 -11.73 22.54
N PRO A 281 -7.55 -12.39 23.71
CA PRO A 281 -7.61 -13.85 23.80
C PRO A 281 -8.97 -14.44 23.42
N GLY A 282 -10.01 -13.60 23.36
CA GLY A 282 -11.41 -14.01 23.15
C GLY A 282 -12.21 -14.21 24.44
N ASP A 283 -11.62 -13.95 25.61
CA ASP A 283 -12.28 -13.97 26.93
C ASP A 283 -12.84 -12.59 27.36
N GLY A 284 -12.79 -11.61 26.45
CA GLY A 284 -13.21 -10.22 26.71
C GLY A 284 -12.13 -9.36 27.37
N THR A 285 -10.95 -9.90 27.68
CA THR A 285 -9.81 -9.11 28.13
C THR A 285 -8.99 -8.57 26.95
N THR A 286 -8.19 -7.54 27.21
CA THR A 286 -7.20 -7.02 26.26
C THR A 286 -5.86 -6.96 26.98
N GLU A 287 -4.87 -7.57 26.36
CA GLU A 287 -3.49 -7.59 26.83
C GLU A 287 -2.64 -6.69 25.96
N TYR A 288 -1.65 -6.02 26.55
CA TYR A 288 -0.73 -5.16 25.83
C TYR A 288 0.69 -5.68 25.92
N TYR A 289 1.42 -5.47 24.84
CA TYR A 289 2.80 -5.92 24.69
C TYR A 289 3.63 -4.81 24.08
N PHE A 290 4.84 -4.62 24.62
CA PHE A 290 5.92 -4.05 23.84
C PHE A 290 6.33 -5.03 22.74
N TYR A 291 6.59 -4.52 21.56
CA TYR A 291 6.93 -5.29 20.37
C TYR A 291 8.14 -4.71 19.66
N LYS A 292 9.05 -5.60 19.26
CA LYS A 292 10.19 -5.30 18.39
C LYS A 292 10.51 -6.55 17.56
N GLY A 293 10.15 -6.55 16.28
CA GLY A 293 10.45 -7.67 15.37
C GLY A 293 9.91 -9.03 15.83
N GLY A 294 10.83 -9.96 16.13
CA GLY A 294 10.52 -11.31 16.64
C GLY A 294 10.28 -11.40 18.14
N MET A 295 10.32 -10.28 18.86
CA MET A 295 10.26 -10.23 20.33
C MET A 295 9.04 -9.44 20.82
N THR A 296 8.40 -9.95 21.87
CA THR A 296 7.35 -9.28 22.62
C THR A 296 7.60 -9.36 24.11
N ALA A 297 7.24 -8.31 24.85
CA ALA A 297 7.26 -8.29 26.31
C ALA A 297 5.91 -7.82 26.86
N PRO A 298 5.30 -8.50 27.85
CA PRO A 298 4.08 -8.04 28.49
C PRO A 298 4.25 -6.62 29.03
N LEU A 299 3.22 -5.80 28.82
CA LEU A 299 3.19 -4.40 29.22
C LEU A 299 1.86 -4.13 29.92
N SER A 300 1.90 -3.88 31.22
CA SER A 300 0.71 -3.40 31.93
C SER A 300 0.50 -1.94 31.54
N MET A 301 -0.62 -1.59 30.92
CA MET A 301 -1.02 -0.23 30.55
C MET A 301 -2.55 -0.11 30.41
N SER A 302 -3.08 1.10 30.50
CA SER A 302 -4.50 1.39 30.23
C SER A 302 -4.80 1.50 28.73
N SER A 303 -6.08 1.41 28.36
CA SER A 303 -6.52 1.64 26.96
C SER A 303 -6.17 3.05 26.48
N THR A 304 -6.30 4.06 27.32
CA THR A 304 -5.96 5.45 26.97
C THR A 304 -4.47 5.60 26.69
N GLU A 305 -3.60 5.04 27.55
CA GLU A 305 -2.16 5.03 27.29
C GLU A 305 -1.83 4.29 25.98
N TYR A 306 -2.53 3.18 25.71
CA TYR A 306 -2.32 2.41 24.47
C TYR A 306 -2.70 3.24 23.24
N ASP A 307 -3.82 3.96 23.27
CA ASP A 307 -4.28 4.81 22.18
C ASP A 307 -3.30 5.95 21.85
N GLU A 308 -2.55 6.43 22.84
CA GLU A 308 -1.53 7.48 22.68
C GLU A 308 -0.12 6.95 22.35
N ALA A 309 0.14 5.66 22.57
CA ALA A 309 1.46 5.08 22.35
C ALA A 309 1.72 4.76 20.87
N PRO A 310 2.97 4.83 20.36
CA PRO A 310 3.31 4.43 19.00
C PRO A 310 3.06 2.94 18.74
N LYS A 311 2.40 2.62 17.61
CA LYS A 311 2.14 1.27 17.13
C LYS A 311 3.08 0.98 15.96
N VAL A 312 3.57 -0.26 15.85
CA VAL A 312 4.30 -0.67 14.66
C VAL A 312 3.34 -0.90 13.51
N GLY A 313 3.58 -0.22 12.39
CA GLY A 313 2.87 -0.41 11.14
C GLY A 313 3.78 -0.93 10.03
N CYS A 314 3.17 -1.28 8.90
CA CYS A 314 3.83 -1.47 7.62
C CYS A 314 3.33 -0.35 6.71
N THR A 315 4.24 0.42 6.11
CA THR A 315 3.82 1.45 5.15
C THR A 315 3.45 0.80 3.82
N PHE A 316 2.41 1.30 3.15
CA PHE A 316 2.03 0.83 1.82
C PHE A 316 3.03 1.27 0.73
N SER A 317 3.72 2.38 0.95
CA SER A 317 4.74 2.90 0.05
C SER A 317 5.68 3.84 0.81
N LEU A 318 6.91 4.01 0.32
CA LEU A 318 7.80 5.06 0.83
C LEU A 318 7.39 6.41 0.24
N VAL A 319 7.37 7.46 1.07
CA VAL A 319 7.08 8.84 0.62
C VAL A 319 8.43 9.56 0.41
N PRO A 320 8.86 9.79 -0.85
CA PRO A 320 10.19 10.31 -1.15
C PRO A 320 10.48 11.64 -0.44
N ASP A 321 9.53 12.58 -0.47
CA ASP A 321 9.64 13.89 0.20
C ASP A 321 9.93 13.77 1.70
N TRP A 322 9.24 12.88 2.41
CA TRP A 322 9.46 12.69 3.84
C TRP A 322 10.83 12.08 4.13
N ILE A 323 11.35 11.24 3.24
CA ILE A 323 12.70 10.67 3.38
C ILE A 323 13.76 11.73 3.10
N GLN A 324 13.54 12.59 2.11
CA GLN A 324 14.42 13.71 1.80
C GLN A 324 14.50 14.68 2.99
N ASP A 325 13.35 15.10 3.52
CA ASP A 325 13.27 15.99 4.68
C ASP A 325 13.89 15.36 5.94
N ALA A 326 13.61 14.07 6.18
CA ALA A 326 14.23 13.31 7.27
C ALA A 326 15.76 13.21 7.13
N SER A 327 16.25 13.03 5.89
CA SER A 327 17.70 13.02 5.60
C SER A 327 18.36 14.37 5.90
N ASN A 328 17.60 15.45 5.75
CA ASN A 328 17.96 16.82 6.11
C ASN A 328 17.70 17.16 7.59
N GLU A 329 17.43 16.16 8.43
CA GLU A 329 17.19 16.28 9.88
C GLU A 329 15.92 17.03 10.27
N ASP A 330 14.90 17.09 9.41
CA ASP A 330 13.61 17.67 9.80
C ASP A 330 12.93 16.81 10.89
N PRO A 331 12.66 17.35 12.10
CA PRO A 331 12.10 16.57 13.20
C PRO A 331 10.67 16.08 12.95
N VAL A 332 9.89 16.81 12.14
CA VAL A 332 8.51 16.46 11.80
C VAL A 332 8.51 15.30 10.81
N ALA A 333 9.35 15.36 9.78
CA ALA A 333 9.52 14.31 8.79
C ALA A 333 10.04 13.02 9.44
N MET A 334 11.03 13.10 10.33
CA MET A 334 11.51 11.95 11.10
C MET A 334 10.39 11.27 11.90
N SER A 335 9.53 12.06 12.54
CA SER A 335 8.37 11.55 13.30
C SER A 335 7.31 10.92 12.40
N ARG A 336 7.09 11.47 11.18
CA ARG A 336 6.12 10.94 10.20
C ARG A 336 6.61 9.67 9.52
N LEU A 337 7.89 9.64 9.17
CA LEU A 337 8.53 8.51 8.50
C LEU A 337 8.54 7.26 9.40
N PHE A 338 8.72 7.48 10.71
CA PHE A 338 8.76 6.42 11.70
C PHE A 338 7.69 6.64 12.76
N HIS A 339 6.51 6.03 12.57
CA HIS A 339 5.54 5.85 13.65
C HIS A 339 6.04 4.79 14.65
N ASP A 340 7.16 5.10 15.28
CA ASP A 340 8.04 4.14 15.94
C ASP A 340 8.42 4.67 17.31
N LEU A 341 8.31 3.79 18.30
CA LEU A 341 8.63 4.11 19.67
C LEU A 341 10.09 4.54 19.86
N ARG A 342 11.02 4.15 18.98
CA ARG A 342 12.44 4.57 19.01
C ARG A 342 12.61 6.10 19.06
N PHE A 343 11.71 6.84 18.42
CA PHE A 343 11.74 8.31 18.34
C PHE A 343 10.78 8.99 19.33
N SER A 344 10.02 8.22 20.10
CA SER A 344 9.05 8.74 21.06
C SER A 344 9.66 9.06 22.42
N LYS A 345 9.14 10.10 23.07
CA LYS A 345 9.46 10.42 24.47
C LYS A 345 9.03 9.32 25.44
N GLN A 346 8.04 8.50 25.07
CA GLN A 346 7.52 7.40 25.89
C GLN A 346 8.46 6.17 25.94
N ARG A 347 9.46 6.08 25.04
CA ARG A 347 10.31 4.89 24.89
C ARG A 347 10.94 4.43 26.19
N ALA A 348 11.50 5.36 26.96
CA ALA A 348 12.24 5.03 28.17
C ALA A 348 11.35 4.40 29.23
N ASP A 349 10.16 4.96 29.46
CA ASP A 349 9.17 4.45 30.41
C ASP A 349 8.67 3.05 30.00
N ILE A 350 8.27 2.88 28.73
CA ILE A 350 7.76 1.61 28.22
C ILE A 350 8.83 0.51 28.34
N LEU A 351 10.08 0.79 27.92
CA LEU A 351 11.16 -0.19 28.06
C LEU A 351 11.41 -0.54 29.53
N GLN A 352 11.40 0.46 30.42
CA GLN A 352 11.60 0.23 31.86
C GLN A 352 10.51 -0.67 32.46
N ARG A 353 9.24 -0.45 32.11
CA ARG A 353 8.09 -1.29 32.53
C ARG A 353 8.23 -2.73 32.04
N CYS A 354 8.85 -2.92 30.88
CA CYS A 354 9.19 -4.24 30.37
C CYS A 354 10.51 -4.81 30.94
N GLY A 355 11.24 -4.10 31.81
CA GLY A 355 12.53 -4.54 32.34
C GLY A 355 13.66 -4.50 31.31
N LEU A 356 13.58 -3.60 30.33
CA LEU A 356 14.55 -3.37 29.26
C LEU A 356 15.20 -1.98 29.41
N LYS A 357 16.34 -1.76 28.73
CA LYS A 357 17.06 -0.48 28.74
C LYS A 357 17.09 0.13 27.34
N LYS A 358 17.09 1.47 27.28
CA LYS A 358 17.11 2.26 26.03
C LYS A 358 18.30 1.94 25.11
N THR A 359 19.44 1.54 25.69
CA THR A 359 20.69 1.26 24.97
C THR A 359 20.80 -0.18 24.48
N MET A 360 19.84 -1.05 24.80
CA MET A 360 19.90 -2.44 24.37
C MET A 360 19.67 -2.57 22.87
N SER A 361 20.50 -3.37 22.22
CA SER A 361 20.30 -3.91 20.89
C SER A 361 19.15 -4.90 20.86
N TYR A 362 18.64 -5.22 19.66
CA TYR A 362 17.63 -6.26 19.48
C TYR A 362 18.09 -7.62 20.05
N THR A 363 19.34 -8.02 19.78
CA THR A 363 19.94 -9.26 20.29
C THR A 363 19.93 -9.32 21.81
N GLU A 364 20.31 -8.24 22.49
CA GLU A 364 20.29 -8.18 23.96
C GLU A 364 18.86 -8.27 24.52
N MET A 365 17.88 -7.64 23.85
CA MET A 365 16.49 -7.72 24.27
C MET A 365 15.93 -9.15 24.11
N VAL A 366 16.20 -9.82 22.98
CA VAL A 366 15.81 -11.21 22.73
C VAL A 366 16.45 -12.15 23.75
N ALA A 367 17.73 -11.95 24.11
CA ALA A 367 18.40 -12.77 25.12
C ALA A 367 17.72 -12.70 26.50
N ILE A 368 17.04 -11.59 26.82
CA ILE A 368 16.35 -11.38 28.10
C ILE A 368 14.88 -11.84 28.03
N LYS A 369 14.20 -11.62 26.91
CA LYS A 369 12.74 -11.82 26.78
C LYS A 369 12.34 -13.04 25.98
N GLY A 370 13.28 -13.69 25.31
CA GLY A 370 12.99 -14.67 24.27
C GLY A 370 12.46 -13.99 23.00
N GLY A 371 12.04 -14.82 22.05
CA GLY A 371 11.66 -14.40 20.70
C GLY A 371 12.63 -14.94 19.66
N ILE A 372 12.48 -14.47 18.42
CA ILE A 372 13.28 -14.95 17.28
C ILE A 372 14.61 -14.20 17.23
N THR A 373 15.72 -14.93 17.26
CA THR A 373 17.07 -14.38 17.17
C THR A 373 17.40 -13.88 15.76
N PRO A 374 18.35 -12.94 15.60
CA PRO A 374 18.86 -12.54 14.29
C PRO A 374 19.37 -13.72 13.44
N ASP A 375 20.04 -14.69 14.07
CA ASP A 375 20.54 -15.89 13.40
C ASP A 375 19.40 -16.75 12.83
N GLU A 376 18.33 -16.95 13.60
CA GLU A 376 17.14 -17.66 13.10
C GLU A 376 16.51 -16.96 11.90
N PHE A 377 16.45 -15.62 11.90
CA PHE A 377 15.95 -14.88 10.73
C PHE A 377 16.84 -15.07 9.49
N ILE A 378 18.16 -15.03 9.64
CA ILE A 378 19.10 -15.13 8.52
C ILE A 378 19.20 -16.57 7.98
N ASN A 379 19.17 -17.58 8.85
CA ASN A 379 19.23 -18.99 8.45
C ASN A 379 18.02 -19.40 7.62
N ASP A 380 16.86 -18.79 7.82
CA ASP A 380 15.65 -19.03 7.02
C ASP A 380 15.64 -18.26 5.68
N ILE A 381 16.65 -17.42 5.42
CA ILE A 381 16.80 -16.63 4.20
C ILE A 381 17.86 -17.21 3.24
N MET A 382 18.86 -17.92 3.77
CA MET A 382 19.86 -18.68 3.01
C MET A 382 19.28 -20.00 2.51
#